data_AF-A0A1X2IUC2-F1
#
_entry.id   AF-A0A1X2IUC2-F1
#
_cell.length_a   1.000
_cell.length_b   1.000
_cell.length_c   1.000
_cell.angle_alpha   90.00
_cell.angle_beta   90.00
_cell.angle_gamma   90.00
#
_symmetry.space_group_name_H-M   'P 1'
#
loop_
_entity.id
_entity.type
_entity.pdbx_description
1 polymer ?
#
loop_
_entity_poly.entity_id
_entity_poly.type
_entity_poly.pdbx_seq_one_letter_code
_entity_poly.pdbx_strand_id
1 'polypeptide(L)'
;SDFSVNNGEFNFQFGLKVNVNNPNLFALHFSNMNATAYYPSDTNPDIKTPIGGGFLESQWIPAKTNLTFTYPFQIEYNPSLDSDQSVLNSLTDKCGLTGEEAQDLSIDYTIELAASALFVTIHPTISSSAQFPCPLN
;
A
#
# COMPACT_ATOMS: atom_id res chain seq x y z
N SER A 1 14.51 5.27 0.85
CA SER A 1 13.28 5.90 0.37
C SER A 1 13.70 7.15 -0.36
N ASP A 2 13.19 7.33 -1.58
CA ASP A 2 13.39 8.55 -2.35
C ASP A 2 12.08 9.33 -2.30
N PHE A 3 12.15 10.55 -1.78
CA PHE A 3 11.02 11.46 -1.63
C PHE A 3 11.22 12.67 -2.53
N SER A 4 10.20 13.06 -3.30
CA SER A 4 10.23 14.26 -4.14
C SER A 4 8.92 15.02 -4.06
N VAL A 5 9.00 16.34 -4.15
CA VAL A 5 7.84 17.25 -4.19
C VAL A 5 7.98 18.15 -5.40
N ASN A 6 6.96 18.20 -6.26
CA ASN A 6 6.90 19.12 -7.38
C ASN A 6 5.47 19.62 -7.55
N ASN A 7 5.26 20.94 -7.44
CA ASN A 7 3.95 21.57 -7.64
C ASN A 7 2.81 20.97 -6.78
N GLY A 8 3.13 20.52 -5.56
CA GLY A 8 2.19 19.87 -4.64
C GLY A 8 1.99 18.37 -4.88
N GLU A 9 2.49 17.81 -5.98
CA GLU A 9 2.63 16.37 -6.15
C GLU A 9 3.76 15.88 -5.25
N PHE A 10 3.55 14.75 -4.59
CA PHE A 10 4.64 14.07 -3.89
C PHE A 10 4.68 12.59 -4.27
N ASN A 11 5.90 12.09 -4.35
CA ASN A 11 6.20 10.71 -4.70
C ASN A 11 7.03 10.10 -3.58
N PHE A 12 6.64 8.90 -3.15
CA PHE A 12 7.35 8.16 -2.12
C PHE A 12 7.38 6.67 -2.44
N GLN A 13 8.59 6.12 -2.58
CA GLN A 13 8.81 4.69 -2.79
C GLN A 13 9.23 4.01 -1.49
N PHE A 14 8.58 2.89 -1.19
CA PHE A 14 8.91 2.06 -0.03
C PHE A 14 8.65 0.58 -0.29
N GLY A 15 9.31 -0.26 0.50
CA GLY A 15 9.13 -1.70 0.46
C GLY A 15 8.16 -2.15 1.53
N LEU A 16 6.92 -2.49 1.16
CA LEU A 16 5.94 -3.05 2.09
C LEU A 16 6.37 -4.47 2.50
N LYS A 17 6.44 -4.75 3.80
CA LYS A 17 6.73 -6.10 4.31
C LYS A 17 5.43 -6.91 4.34
N VAL A 18 5.27 -7.79 3.35
CA VAL A 18 4.12 -8.69 3.28
C VAL A 18 4.51 -10.02 3.93
N ASN A 19 3.78 -10.38 4.99
CA ASN A 19 3.91 -11.67 5.63
C ASN A 19 2.82 -12.62 5.13
N VAL A 20 3.22 -13.82 4.70
CA VAL A 20 2.33 -14.87 4.23
C VAL A 20 2.61 -16.14 5.03
N ASN A 21 1.57 -16.65 5.67
CA ASN A 21 1.56 -17.99 6.25
C ASN A 21 1.01 -18.96 5.20
N ASN A 22 1.83 -19.92 4.76
CA ASN A 22 1.39 -21.03 3.94
C ASN A 22 1.30 -22.31 4.78
N PRO A 23 0.12 -22.61 5.37
CA PRO A 23 -0.08 -23.84 6.12
C PRO A 23 -0.24 -25.07 5.22
N ASN A 24 -0.29 -24.90 3.89
CA ASN A 24 -0.56 -25.99 2.96
C ASN A 24 0.64 -26.93 2.80
N LEU A 25 0.38 -28.15 2.32
CA LEU A 25 1.42 -29.14 2.01
C LEU A 25 2.20 -28.80 0.73
N PHE A 26 1.60 -27.98 -0.15
CA PHE A 26 2.18 -27.59 -1.42
C PHE A 26 2.65 -26.13 -1.40
N ALA A 27 3.67 -25.84 -2.20
CA ALA A 27 4.09 -24.47 -2.45
C ALA A 27 3.01 -23.73 -3.24
N LEU A 28 2.88 -22.43 -2.98
CA LEU A 28 2.04 -21.52 -3.74
C LEU A 28 2.93 -20.67 -4.64
N HIS A 29 2.43 -20.36 -5.83
CA HIS A 29 3.00 -19.35 -6.70
C HIS A 29 2.03 -18.19 -6.78
N PHE A 30 2.45 -17.03 -6.29
CA PHE A 30 1.73 -15.79 -6.50
C PHE A 30 2.30 -15.10 -7.73
N SER A 31 1.45 -14.67 -8.65
CA SER A 31 1.85 -13.94 -9.84
C SER A 31 0.87 -12.82 -10.17
N ASN A 32 1.31 -11.88 -11.01
CA ASN A 32 0.52 -10.71 -11.41
C ASN A 32 -0.05 -9.96 -10.21
N MET A 33 0.77 -9.75 -9.17
CA MET A 33 0.33 -9.08 -7.96
C MET A 33 0.26 -7.59 -8.24
N ASN A 34 -0.94 -7.07 -8.45
CA ASN A 34 -1.21 -5.65 -8.68
C ASN A 34 -1.83 -5.05 -7.42
N ALA A 35 -1.17 -4.04 -6.86
CA ALA A 35 -1.62 -3.39 -5.64
C ALA A 35 -2.09 -1.97 -5.89
N THR A 36 -3.13 -1.57 -5.16
CA THR A 36 -3.63 -0.19 -5.12
C THR A 36 -3.72 0.27 -3.68
N ALA A 37 -3.13 1.43 -3.38
CA ALA A 37 -3.28 2.09 -2.08
C ALA A 37 -4.32 3.19 -2.16
N TYR A 38 -4.99 3.34 -1.02
CA TYR A 38 -6.04 4.29 -0.81
C TYR A 38 -5.77 5.06 0.48
N TYR A 39 -5.94 6.37 0.41
CA TYR A 39 -5.98 7.22 1.59
C TYR A 39 -7.45 7.38 2.01
N PRO A 40 -7.79 7.13 3.28
CA PRO A 40 -9.15 7.32 3.77
C PRO A 40 -9.48 8.81 3.84
N SER A 41 -10.69 9.21 3.45
CA SER A 41 -11.17 10.57 3.73
C SER A 41 -11.43 10.73 5.22
N ASP A 42 -10.92 11.81 5.81
CA ASP A 42 -11.14 12.12 7.23
C ASP A 42 -12.61 12.48 7.52
N THR A 43 -13.39 12.85 6.51
CA THR A 43 -14.82 13.22 6.67
C THR A 43 -15.78 12.07 6.40
N ASN A 44 -15.37 11.09 5.59
CA ASN A 44 -16.16 9.88 5.33
C ASN A 44 -15.23 8.69 5.01
N PRO A 45 -15.09 7.70 5.90
CA PRO A 45 -14.20 6.55 5.70
C PRO A 45 -14.60 5.63 4.53
N ASP A 46 -15.82 5.76 4.00
CA ASP A 46 -16.25 5.04 2.79
C ASP A 46 -15.69 5.67 1.51
N ILE A 47 -15.21 6.91 1.57
CA ILE A 47 -14.55 7.61 0.46
C ILE A 47 -13.05 7.38 0.58
N LYS A 48 -12.47 6.84 -0.49
CA LYS A 48 -11.09 6.42 -0.57
C LYS A 48 -10.43 7.01 -1.81
N THR A 49 -9.42 7.84 -1.61
CA THR A 49 -8.67 8.45 -2.70
C THR A 49 -7.52 7.51 -3.09
N PRO A 50 -7.43 7.03 -4.34
CA PRO A 50 -6.28 6.25 -4.77
C PRO A 50 -5.03 7.14 -4.75
N ILE A 51 -4.01 6.70 -4.04
CA ILE A 51 -2.77 7.49 -3.83
C ILE A 51 -1.52 6.75 -4.31
N GLY A 52 -1.67 5.59 -4.94
CA GLY A 52 -0.54 4.83 -5.44
C GLY A 52 -0.82 3.34 -5.52
N GLY A 53 0.26 2.58 -5.61
CA GLY A 53 0.18 1.15 -5.85
C GLY A 53 1.54 0.51 -6.03
N GLY A 54 1.54 -0.68 -6.60
CA GLY A 54 2.75 -1.37 -6.99
C GLY A 54 2.45 -2.58 -7.84
N PHE A 55 3.49 -3.15 -8.42
CA PHE A 55 3.40 -4.40 -9.16
C PHE A 55 4.56 -5.30 -8.80
N LEU A 56 4.25 -6.57 -8.53
CA LEU A 56 5.25 -7.62 -8.38
C LEU A 56 4.86 -8.79 -9.28
N GLU A 57 5.75 -9.12 -10.21
CA GLU A 57 5.47 -10.13 -11.23
C GLU A 57 5.21 -11.50 -10.61
N SER A 58 6.07 -11.92 -9.67
CA SER A 58 5.94 -13.22 -9.01
C SER A 58 6.58 -13.29 -7.64
N GLN A 59 6.07 -14.21 -6.81
CA GLN A 59 6.67 -14.61 -5.54
C GLN A 59 6.29 -16.08 -5.25
N TRP A 60 7.30 -16.91 -5.00
CA TRP A 60 7.10 -18.28 -4.52
C TRP A 60 6.92 -18.30 -3.01
N ILE A 61 5.92 -19.03 -2.54
CA ILE A 61 5.64 -19.25 -1.12
C ILE A 61 5.83 -20.75 -0.82
N PRO A 62 6.96 -21.15 -0.20
CA PRO A 62 7.21 -22.55 0.12
C PRO A 62 6.11 -23.17 0.99
N ALA A 63 5.95 -24.49 0.91
CA ALA A 63 5.02 -25.23 1.77
C ALA A 63 5.40 -25.08 3.25
N LYS A 64 4.41 -25.14 4.15
CA LYS A 64 4.61 -25.17 5.61
C LYS A 64 5.52 -24.06 6.15
N THR A 65 5.41 -22.86 5.58
CA THR A 65 6.35 -21.76 5.86
C THR A 65 5.59 -20.47 6.19
N ASN A 66 6.18 -19.68 7.10
CA ASN A 66 5.89 -18.27 7.27
C ASN A 66 6.98 -17.49 6.54
N LEU A 67 6.61 -16.83 5.44
CA LEU A 67 7.53 -16.06 4.61
C LEU A 67 7.17 -14.59 4.70
N THR A 68 8.18 -13.75 4.93
CA THR A 68 8.07 -12.30 4.73
C THR A 68 8.86 -11.91 3.49
N PHE A 69 8.23 -11.23 2.56
CA PHE A 69 8.90 -10.65 1.39
C PHE A 69 8.65 -9.15 1.30
N THR A 70 9.48 -8.46 0.53
CA THR A 70 9.34 -7.03 0.29
C THR A 70 8.57 -6.82 -1.00
N TYR A 71 7.42 -6.15 -0.92
CA TYR A 71 6.62 -5.76 -2.06
C TYR A 71 6.98 -4.30 -2.44
N PRO A 72 7.40 -4.03 -3.69
CA PRO A 72 7.72 -2.67 -4.12
C PRO A 72 6.44 -1.85 -4.20
N PHE A 73 6.38 -0.77 -3.45
CA PHE A 73 5.22 0.10 -3.36
C PHE A 73 5.61 1.55 -3.62
N GLN A 74 4.72 2.28 -4.27
CA GLN A 74 4.91 3.68 -4.59
C GLN A 74 3.62 4.45 -4.30
N ILE A 75 3.74 5.52 -3.53
CA ILE A 75 2.71 6.55 -3.40
C ILE A 75 3.01 7.61 -4.44
N GLU A 76 1.99 7.92 -5.26
CA GLU A 76 1.97 9.01 -6.23
C GLU A 76 0.74 9.86 -5.92
N TYR A 77 0.92 10.86 -5.07
CA TYR A 77 -0.15 11.80 -4.79
C TYR A 77 -0.22 12.85 -5.89
N ASN A 78 -1.41 13.01 -6.45
CA ASN A 78 -1.72 14.04 -7.43
C ASN A 78 -2.84 14.95 -6.89
N PRO A 79 -2.57 16.25 -6.64
CA PRO A 79 -3.57 17.20 -6.16
C PRO A 79 -4.83 17.31 -7.05
N SER A 80 -4.72 17.01 -8.34
CA SER A 80 -5.88 17.01 -9.24
C SER A 80 -6.86 15.85 -8.98
N LEU A 81 -6.40 14.78 -8.33
CA LEU A 81 -7.24 13.64 -7.90
C LEU A 81 -7.80 13.83 -6.49
N ASP A 82 -7.33 14.84 -5.75
CA ASP A 82 -7.77 15.22 -4.40
C ASP A 82 -8.60 16.51 -4.46
N SER A 83 -9.70 16.48 -5.21
CA SER A 83 -10.49 17.68 -5.52
C SER A 83 -11.08 18.39 -4.30
N ASP A 84 -11.25 17.67 -3.17
CA ASP A 84 -11.70 18.21 -1.89
C ASP A 84 -10.54 18.54 -0.93
N GLN A 85 -9.29 18.35 -1.38
CA GLN A 85 -8.05 18.55 -0.62
C GLN A 85 -7.99 17.74 0.67
N SER A 86 -8.77 16.66 0.78
CA SER A 86 -8.87 15.87 2.00
C SER A 86 -7.56 15.17 2.34
N VAL A 87 -6.85 14.66 1.34
CA VAL A 87 -5.54 14.03 1.53
C VAL A 87 -4.51 15.08 1.94
N LEU A 88 -4.46 16.21 1.24
CA LEU A 88 -3.51 17.30 1.56
C LEU A 88 -3.71 17.86 2.98
N ASN A 89 -4.96 18.11 3.38
CA ASN A 89 -5.28 18.61 4.70
C ASN A 89 -4.89 17.59 5.78
N SER A 90 -5.22 16.31 5.55
CA SER A 90 -4.85 15.22 6.46
C SER A 90 -3.34 15.12 6.67
N LEU A 91 -2.55 15.26 5.60
CA LEU A 91 -1.09 15.27 5.69
C LEU A 91 -0.58 16.48 6.45
N THR A 92 -1.18 17.65 6.23
CA THR A 92 -0.78 18.90 6.90
C THR A 92 -1.03 18.81 8.41
N ASP A 93 -2.19 18.28 8.80
CA ASP A 93 -2.60 18.13 10.18
C ASP A 93 -1.79 17.01 10.88
N LYS A 94 -1.77 15.80 10.30
CA LYS A 94 -1.13 14.64 10.92
C LYS A 94 0.39 14.73 10.89
N CYS A 95 1.00 15.46 9.96
CA CYS A 95 2.46 15.62 9.94
C CYS A 95 2.99 16.79 10.76
N GLY A 96 2.16 17.38 11.63
CA GLY A 96 2.61 18.41 12.58
C GLY A 96 3.01 19.73 11.93
N LEU A 97 2.62 19.96 10.67
CA LEU A 97 2.89 21.22 9.96
C LEU A 97 2.05 22.38 10.50
N THR A 98 1.02 22.07 11.30
CA THR A 98 0.16 23.02 12.02
C THR A 98 0.59 23.27 13.46
N GLY A 99 1.69 22.65 13.92
CA GLY A 99 2.24 22.80 15.28
C GLY A 99 1.78 21.72 16.27
N GLU A 100 0.99 20.74 15.82
CA GLU A 100 0.70 19.52 16.58
C GLU A 100 1.85 18.49 16.45
N GLU A 101 1.86 17.47 17.32
CA GLU A 101 2.82 16.37 17.23
C GLU A 101 2.54 15.52 15.99
N ALA A 102 3.60 15.18 15.24
CA ALA A 102 3.47 14.34 14.05
C ALA A 102 2.99 12.92 14.40
N GLN A 103 2.03 12.43 13.64
CA GLN A 103 1.39 11.12 13.79
C GLN A 103 1.65 10.27 12.54
N ASP A 104 1.63 8.95 12.72
CA ASP A 104 1.75 8.03 11.59
C ASP A 104 0.54 8.15 10.65
N LEU A 105 0.83 8.07 9.35
CA LEU A 105 -0.17 8.07 8.29
C LEU A 105 -0.64 6.65 8.04
N SER A 106 -1.95 6.44 8.02
CA SER A 106 -2.56 5.15 7.71
C SER A 106 -3.07 5.14 6.28
N ILE A 107 -2.75 4.07 5.55
CA ILE A 107 -3.31 3.78 4.24
C ILE A 107 -3.98 2.43 4.25
N ASP A 108 -5.03 2.30 3.45
CA ASP A 108 -5.59 1.01 3.07
C ASP A 108 -4.97 0.58 1.75
N TYR A 109 -4.84 -0.72 1.55
CA TYR A 109 -4.41 -1.24 0.26
C TYR A 109 -5.11 -2.54 -0.08
N THR A 110 -5.22 -2.78 -1.38
CA THR A 110 -5.61 -4.07 -1.95
C THR A 110 -4.46 -4.64 -2.78
N ILE A 111 -4.35 -5.97 -2.83
CA ILE A 111 -3.46 -6.70 -3.74
C ILE A 111 -4.29 -7.74 -4.47
N GLU A 112 -4.52 -7.53 -5.75
CA GLU A 112 -5.11 -8.52 -6.65
C GLU A 112 -4.00 -9.40 -7.21
N LEU A 113 -4.16 -10.71 -7.19
CA LEU A 113 -3.13 -11.63 -7.65
C LEU A 113 -3.71 -12.92 -8.21
N ALA A 114 -2.92 -13.64 -8.99
CA ALA A 114 -3.16 -15.04 -9.31
C ALA A 114 -2.37 -15.91 -8.33
N ALA A 115 -3.06 -16.73 -7.54
CA ALA A 115 -2.46 -17.72 -6.65
C ALA A 115 -2.66 -19.12 -7.24
N SER A 116 -1.57 -19.81 -7.52
CA SER A 116 -1.61 -21.16 -8.06
C SER A 116 -0.90 -22.17 -7.17
N ALA A 117 -1.43 -23.39 -7.18
CA ALA A 117 -0.83 -24.57 -6.58
C ALA A 117 -1.15 -25.77 -7.48
N LEU A 118 -0.11 -26.52 -7.87
CA LEU A 118 -0.25 -27.64 -8.80
C LEU A 118 -0.92 -27.19 -10.12
N PHE A 119 -2.15 -27.64 -10.38
CA PHE A 119 -2.93 -27.35 -11.59
C PHE A 119 -4.13 -26.42 -11.35
N VAL A 120 -4.26 -25.86 -10.14
CA VAL A 120 -5.36 -24.97 -9.77
C VAL A 120 -4.83 -23.54 -9.62
N THR A 121 -5.53 -22.58 -10.21
CA THR A 121 -5.27 -21.14 -10.06
C THR A 121 -6.55 -20.45 -9.61
N ILE A 122 -6.44 -19.60 -8.59
CA ILE A 122 -7.50 -18.72 -8.11
C ILE A 122 -7.02 -17.27 -8.15
N HIS A 123 -7.96 -16.32 -8.08
CA HIS A 123 -7.68 -14.89 -8.17
C HIS A 123 -8.17 -14.15 -6.93
N PRO A 124 -7.50 -14.30 -5.78
CA PRO A 124 -7.90 -13.61 -4.56
C PRO A 124 -7.53 -12.12 -4.62
N THR A 125 -8.26 -11.33 -3.84
CA THR A 125 -7.88 -9.97 -3.46
C THR A 125 -7.54 -9.97 -1.98
N ILE A 126 -6.33 -9.52 -1.64
CA ILE A 126 -5.90 -9.30 -0.26
C ILE A 126 -6.21 -7.84 0.07
N SER A 127 -6.82 -7.57 1.23
CA SER A 127 -7.06 -6.21 1.71
C SER A 127 -6.52 -6.04 3.12
N SER A 128 -5.81 -4.95 3.37
CA SER A 128 -5.23 -4.64 4.69
C SER A 128 -4.92 -3.14 4.76
N SER A 129 -4.36 -2.70 5.89
CA SER A 129 -3.83 -1.37 6.10
C SER A 129 -2.35 -1.40 6.47
N ALA A 130 -1.68 -0.27 6.27
CA ALA A 130 -0.30 -0.04 6.69
C ALA A 130 -0.16 1.36 7.27
N GLN A 131 0.73 1.51 8.24
CA GLN A 131 1.10 2.78 8.85
C GLN A 131 2.53 3.13 8.45
N PHE A 132 2.77 4.40 8.15
CA PHE A 132 4.10 4.92 7.86
C PHE A 132 4.32 6.28 8.50
N PRO A 133 5.55 6.60 8.90
CA PRO A 133 5.86 7.90 9.46
C PRO A 133 5.70 8.99 8.39
N CYS A 134 5.41 10.21 8.82
CA CYS A 134 5.34 11.36 7.95
C CYS A 134 6.63 11.55 7.13
N PRO A 135 6.55 11.74 5.80
CA PRO A 135 7.71 11.74 4.92
C PRO A 135 8.57 13.02 5.00
N LEU A 136 8.10 14.06 5.70
CA LEU A 136 8.72 15.39 5.76
C LEU A 136 9.47 15.69 7.07
N ASN A 137 9.72 14.68 7.92
CA ASN A 137 10.51 14.82 9.15
C ASN A 137 11.99 14.51 8.96
#